data_AF-A0A521G617-F1
#
_entry.id   AF-A0A521G617-F1
#
_cell.length_a   1.000
_cell.length_b   1.000
_cell.length_c   1.000
_cell.angle_alpha   90.00
_cell.angle_beta   90.00
_cell.angle_gamma   90.00
#
_symmetry.space_group_name_H-M   'P 1'
#
loop_
_entity.id
_entity.type
_entity.pdbx_description
1 polymer ?
#
loop_
_entity_poly.entity_id
_entity_poly.type
_entity_poly.pdbx_seq_one_letter_code
_entity_poly.pdbx_strand_id
1 'polypeptide(L)' 'MKPADFTLLTTQEQLDILYYQGDILANRYEDEFIYLLYSFHNFYVELRHDAYSNKLLDVIAFRDTDRLEVYLPYLEEDLA' A
#
# COMPACT_ATOMS: atom_id res chain seq x y z
N MET A 1 -10.66 0.83 -11.93
CA MET A 1 -9.93 2.10 -11.70
C MET A 1 -8.49 1.94 -12.17
N LYS A 2 -7.86 2.97 -12.76
CA LYS A 2 -6.41 2.98 -13.03
C LYS A 2 -5.67 3.75 -11.91
N PRO A 3 -4.34 3.55 -11.73
CA PRO A 3 -3.57 4.32 -10.75
C PRO A 3 -3.74 5.84 -10.87
N ALA A 4 -3.73 6.36 -12.11
CA ALA A 4 -3.93 7.79 -12.35
C ALA A 4 -5.29 8.31 -11.85
N ASP A 5 -6.36 7.53 -12.03
CA ASP A 5 -7.69 7.89 -11.53
C ASP A 5 -7.71 7.89 -9.99
N PHE A 6 -7.05 6.91 -9.37
CA PHE A 6 -6.94 6.80 -7.91
C PHE A 6 -6.17 7.98 -7.31
N THR A 7 -5.08 8.40 -7.93
CA THR A 7 -4.26 9.54 -7.46
C THR A 7 -4.97 10.89 -7.53
N LEU A 8 -6.08 11.00 -8.27
CA LEU A 8 -6.89 12.22 -8.33
C LEU A 8 -7.88 12.36 -7.17
N LEU A 9 -8.13 11.28 -6.43
CA LEU A 9 -8.99 11.28 -5.25
C LEU A 9 -8.33 11.99 -4.08
N THR A 10 -9.13 12.47 -3.13
CA THR A 10 -8.61 12.93 -1.85
C THR A 10 -7.98 11.78 -1.07
N THR A 11 -7.04 12.09 -0.18
CA THR A 11 -6.40 11.08 0.66
C THR A 11 -7.42 10.25 1.46
N GLN A 12 -8.50 10.88 1.95
CA GLN A 12 -9.54 10.15 2.67
C GLN A 12 -10.26 9.15 1.76
N GLU A 13 -10.64 9.55 0.53
CA GLU A 13 -11.28 8.64 -0.42
C GLU A 13 -10.36 7.50 -0.85
N GLN A 14 -9.06 7.77 -1.01
CA GLN A 14 -8.06 6.74 -1.28
C GLN A 14 -8.02 5.71 -0.16
N LEU A 15 -7.93 6.16 1.10
CA LEU A 15 -7.92 5.30 2.27
C LEU A 15 -9.21 4.50 2.40
N ASP A 16 -10.36 5.14 2.24
CA ASP A 16 -11.67 4.47 2.31
C ASP A 16 -11.73 3.34 1.27
N ILE A 17 -11.34 3.61 0.02
CA ILE A 17 -11.31 2.58 -1.04
C ILE A 17 -10.38 1.42 -0.66
N LEU A 18 -9.16 1.70 -0.20
CA LEU A 18 -8.22 0.64 0.16
C LEU A 18 -8.71 -0.18 1.35
N TYR A 19 -9.29 0.45 2.37
CA TYR A 19 -9.79 -0.24 3.56
C TYR A 19 -11.04 -1.09 3.29
N TYR A 20 -11.87 -0.72 2.31
CA TYR A 20 -13.08 -1.47 1.98
C TYR A 20 -12.93 -2.44 0.81
N GLN A 21 -12.00 -2.19 -0.11
CA GLN A 21 -11.90 -2.91 -1.39
C GLN A 21 -10.49 -3.37 -1.75
N GLY A 22 -9.47 -2.95 -1.00
CA GLY A 22 -8.09 -3.39 -1.19
C GLY A 22 -7.76 -4.62 -0.34
N ASP A 23 -6.88 -5.46 -0.84
CA ASP A 23 -6.33 -6.59 -0.10
C ASP A 23 -4.95 -6.21 0.43
N ILE A 24 -4.71 -6.32 1.73
CA ILE A 24 -3.37 -6.12 2.30
C ILE A 24 -2.52 -7.33 1.91
N LEU A 25 -1.38 -7.06 1.28
CA LEU A 25 -0.42 -8.08 0.89
C LEU A 25 0.74 -8.24 1.87
N ALA A 26 1.20 -7.12 2.43
CA ALA A 26 2.34 -7.12 3.33
C ALA A 26 2.40 -5.86 4.19
N ASN A 27 2.99 -6.01 5.38
CA ASN A 27 3.37 -4.91 6.26
C ASN A 27 4.89 -4.94 6.44
N ARG A 28 5.55 -3.81 6.17
CA ARG A 28 6.99 -3.66 6.33
C ARG A 28 7.28 -2.53 7.32
N TYR A 29 8.13 -2.80 8.30
CA TYR A 29 8.49 -1.87 9.37
C TYR A 29 9.97 -1.51 9.21
N GLU A 30 10.27 -0.22 9.06
CA GLU A 30 11.65 0.27 8.91
C GLU A 30 11.83 1.53 9.75
N ASP A 31 12.63 1.42 10.82
CA ASP A 31 12.98 2.52 11.73
C ASP A 31 11.76 3.35 12.18
N GLU A 32 11.60 4.54 11.59
CA GLU A 32 10.56 5.53 11.91
C GLU A 32 9.31 5.41 11.02
N PHE A 33 9.25 4.39 10.15
CA PHE A 33 8.19 4.22 9.16
C PHE A 33 7.51 2.85 9.20
N ILE A 34 6.20 2.87 8.92
CA ILE A 34 5.38 1.69 8.67
C ILE A 34 4.89 1.78 7.24
N TYR A 35 5.13 0.72 6.46
CA TYR A 35 4.64 0.60 5.10
C TYR A 35 3.58 -0.49 5.01
N LEU A 36 2.42 -0.16 4.44
CA LEU A 36 1.35 -1.11 4.14
C LEU A 36 1.25 -1.24 2.62
N LEU A 37 1.41 -2.46 2.12
CA LEU A 37 1.26 -2.76 0.71
C LEU A 37 -0.13 -3.35 0.46
N TYR A 38 -0.92 -2.67 -0.38
CA TYR A 38 -2.22 -3.13 -0.83
C TYR A 38 -2.15 -3.60 -2.29
N SER A 39 -2.87 -4.67 -2.60
CA SER A 39 -3.36 -4.98 -3.94
C SER A 39 -4.72 -4.32 -4.12
N PHE A 40 -4.90 -3.59 -5.23
CA PHE A 40 -6.21 -3.06 -5.60
C PHE A 40 -6.43 -3.21 -7.11
N HIS A 41 -7.30 -4.17 -7.46
CA HIS A 41 -7.60 -4.57 -8.83
C HIS A 41 -6.36 -5.02 -9.64
N ASN A 42 -5.76 -4.12 -10.42
CA ASN A 42 -4.65 -4.41 -11.33
C ASN A 42 -3.43 -3.53 -11.09
N PHE A 43 -3.32 -3.00 -9.87
CA PHE A 43 -2.20 -2.20 -9.42
C PHE A 43 -2.02 -2.34 -7.91
N TYR A 44 -0.91 -1.81 -7.42
CA TYR A 44 -0.53 -1.83 -6.02
C TYR A 44 -0.56 -0.42 -5.43
N VAL A 45 -0.81 -0.34 -4.13
CA VAL A 45 -0.73 0.91 -3.39
C VAL A 45 0.11 0.73 -2.13
N GLU A 46 1.14 1.54 -1.97
CA GLU A 46 1.97 1.62 -0.78
C GLU A 46 1.51 2.83 0.05
N LEU A 47 1.10 2.57 1.29
CA LEU A 47 0.88 3.59 2.29
C LEU A 47 2.11 3.68 3.19
N ARG A 48 2.67 4.89 3.35
CA ARG A 48 3.74 5.13 4.32
C ARG A 48 3.20 5.93 5.50
N HIS A 49 3.35 5.39 6.70
CA HIS A 49 3.01 6.04 7.96
C HIS A 49 4.26 6.34 8.77
N ASP A 50 4.19 7.39 9.59
CA ASP A 50 5.10 7.62 10.69
C ASP A 50 4.84 6.57 11.80
N ALA A 51 5.86 5.84 12.23
CA ALA A 51 5.71 4.71 13.15
C ALA A 51 5.29 5.11 14.57
N TYR A 52 5.56 6.36 14.99
CA TYR A 52 5.28 6.83 16.34
C TYR A 52 3.89 7.47 16.47
N SER A 53 3.51 8.28 15.50
CA SER A 53 2.24 9.01 15.47
C SER A 53 1.16 8.30 14.66
N ASN A 54 1.52 7.26 13.91
CA ASN A 54 0.65 6.56 12.96
C ASN A 54 0.03 7.49 11.89
N LYS A 55 0.66 8.65 11.66
CA LYS A 55 0.19 9.62 10.69
C LYS A 55 0.57 9.16 9.29
N LEU A 56 -0.39 9.15 8.36
CA LEU A 56 -0.12 8.91 6.95
C LEU A 56 0.77 10.03 6.39
N LEU A 57 1.91 9.64 5.83
CA LEU A 57 2.91 10.52 5.24
C LEU A 57 2.86 10.50 3.71
N ASP A 58 2.54 9.35 3.11
CA ASP A 58 2.57 9.20 1.66
C ASP A 58 1.65 8.07 1.15
N VAL A 59 1.20 8.21 -0.10
CA VAL A 59 0.39 7.22 -0.84
C VAL A 59 0.95 7.10 -2.25
N ILE A 60 1.46 5.93 -2.59
CA ILE A 60 2.05 5.69 -3.91
C ILE A 60 1.33 4.55 -4.61
N ALA A 61 0.67 4.85 -5.74
CA ALA A 61 0.05 3.86 -6.60
C ALA A 61 0.96 3.50 -7.78
N PHE A 62 1.21 2.21 -8.01
CA PHE A 62 2.15 1.74 -9.03
C PHE A 62 1.72 0.40 -9.65
N ARG A 63 2.32 0.06 -10.80
CA ARG A 63 2.03 -1.18 -11.55
C ARG A 63 3.25 -2.04 -11.80
N ASP A 64 4.45 -1.47 -11.71
CA ASP A 64 5.69 -2.22 -11.82
C ASP A 64 5.84 -3.19 -10.65
N THR A 65 6.59 -4.25 -10.89
CA THR A 65 6.93 -5.25 -9.87
C THR A 65 8.24 -4.95 -9.17
N ASP A 66 9.03 -4.01 -9.69
CA ASP A 66 10.35 -3.66 -9.14
C ASP A 66 10.20 -3.16 -7.69
N ARG A 67 9.15 -2.38 -7.40
CA ARG A 67 8.81 -1.94 -6.05
C ARG A 67 8.34 -3.07 -5.11
N LEU A 68 7.98 -4.24 -5.63
CA LEU A 68 7.59 -5.38 -4.81
C LEU A 68 8.80 -6.16 -4.27
N GLU A 69 10.00 -5.97 -4.83
CA GLU A 69 11.20 -6.70 -4.41
C GLU A 69 11.46 -6.58 -2.91
N VAL A 70 11.31 -5.37 -2.37
CA VAL A 70 11.48 -5.10 -0.92
C VAL A 70 10.40 -5.72 -0.06
N TYR A 71 9.26 -6.11 -0.65
CA TYR A 71 8.15 -6.77 0.04
C TYR A 71 8.21 -8.29 -0.04
N LEU A 72 9.01 -8.89 -0.93
CA LEU A 72 9.10 -10.35 -1.09
C LEU A 72 9.32 -11.11 0.23
N PRO A 73 10.14 -10.64 1.20
CA PRO A 73 10.31 -11.34 2.48
C PRO A 73 9.08 -11.28 3.40
N TYR A 74 8.12 -10.40 3.11
CA TYR A 74 6.97 -10.07 3.95
C TYR A 74 5.64 -10.44 3.31
N LEU A 75 5.64 -10.82 2.04
CA LEU A 75 4.46 -11.38 1.40
C LEU A 75 4.16 -12.68 2.12
N GLU A 76 2.98 -12.74 2.73
CA GLU A 76 2.51 -13.99 3.30
C GLU A 76 2.42 -15.00 2.14
N GLU A 77 3.22 -16.08 2.22
CA GLU A 77 2.91 -17.28 1.46
C GLU A 77 1.55 -17.74 1.99
N ASP A 78 0.48 -17.42 1.29
CA ASP A 78 -0.74 -18.19 1.45
C ASP A 78 -0.37 -19.63 1.07
N LEU A 79 -0.14 -20.42 2.12
CA LEU A 79 0.07 -21.84 2.08
C LEU A 79 -1.14 -22.49 1.41
N ALA A 80 -0.92 -22.98 0.18
CA ALA A 80 -1.68 -23.98 -0.56
C ALA A 80 -3.04 -23.57 -1.18
#